data_AF-A0A2E4FRR7-F1
#
_entry.id   AF-A0A2E4FRR7-F1
#
_cell.length_a   1.000
_cell.length_b   1.000
_cell.length_c   1.000
_cell.angle_alpha   90.00
_cell.angle_beta   90.00
_cell.angle_gamma   90.00
#
_symmetry.space_group_name_H-M   'P 1'
#
loop_
_entity.id
_entity.type
_entity.pdbx_description
1 polymer ?
#
loop_
_entity_poly.entity_id
_entity_poly.type
_entity_poly.pdbx_seq_one_letter_code
_entity_poly.pdbx_strand_id
1 'polypeptide(L)'
;MYESYYRFRRQPFSPTPDPEFLCKSAIHQKALEELLRGVRRREGMLLLTGDVGTGKTTTTRALLGLLDRDMFTALGANPPQ
;
A
#
# COMPACT_ATOMS: atom_id res chain seq x y z
N MET A 1 -14.00 22.37 -8.17
CA MET A 1 -14.05 22.92 -9.55
C MET A 1 -13.96 21.79 -10.56
N TYR A 2 -12.97 20.89 -10.43
CA TYR A 2 -12.88 19.67 -11.23
C TYR A 2 -13.90 18.61 -10.80
N GLU A 3 -14.17 18.49 -9.50
CA GLU A 3 -15.07 17.48 -8.92
C GLU A 3 -16.51 17.67 -9.41
N SER A 4 -16.99 18.91 -9.41
CA SER A 4 -18.33 19.27 -9.90
C SER A 4 -18.45 19.12 -11.42
N TYR A 5 -17.39 19.45 -12.17
CA TYR A 5 -17.41 19.42 -13.64
C TYR A 5 -17.26 18.00 -14.19
N TYR A 6 -16.32 17.21 -13.65
CA TYR A 6 -16.05 15.82 -14.08
C TYR A 6 -16.74 14.76 -13.23
N ARG A 7 -17.54 15.17 -12.24
CA ARG A 7 -18.26 14.29 -11.29
C ARG A 7 -17.33 13.36 -10.49
N PHE A 8 -16.12 13.82 -10.18
CA PHE A 8 -15.25 13.08 -9.27
C PHE A 8 -15.80 13.13 -7.84
N ARG A 9 -15.71 12.00 -7.13
CA ARG A 9 -16.15 11.91 -5.72
C ARG A 9 -15.16 12.57 -4.75
N ARG A 10 -13.94 12.85 -5.20
CA ARG A 10 -12.83 13.38 -4.41
C ARG A 10 -11.96 14.29 -5.27
N GLN A 11 -11.12 15.08 -4.60
CA GLN A 11 -10.12 15.91 -5.27
C GLN A 11 -9.20 15.03 -6.13
N PRO A 12 -9.20 15.22 -7.47
CA PRO A 12 -8.34 14.46 -8.34
C PRO A 12 -6.88 14.96 -8.26
N PHE A 13 -5.93 14.11 -8.66
CA PHE A 13 -4.51 14.46 -8.83
C PHE A 13 -3.79 14.95 -7.56
N SER A 14 -4.11 14.38 -6.40
CA SER A 14 -3.31 14.61 -5.18
C SER A 14 -1.84 14.25 -5.41
N PRO A 15 -0.88 15.08 -4.98
CA PRO A 15 0.55 14.76 -5.08
C PRO A 15 0.95 13.59 -4.16
N THR A 16 0.12 13.26 -3.17
CA THR A 16 0.33 12.12 -2.29
C THR A 16 -0.51 10.95 -2.79
N PRO A 17 0.09 9.78 -3.07
CA PRO A 17 -0.66 8.57 -3.42
C PRO A 17 -1.65 8.20 -2.31
N ASP A 18 -2.93 8.11 -2.64
CA ASP A 18 -3.97 7.64 -1.72
C ASP A 18 -4.05 6.10 -1.80
N PRO A 19 -3.79 5.38 -0.69
CA PRO A 19 -3.82 3.91 -0.66
C PRO A 19 -5.16 3.30 -1.09
N GLU A 20 -6.28 4.03 -0.96
CA GLU A 20 -7.59 3.56 -1.40
C GLU A 20 -7.69 3.40 -2.92
N PHE A 21 -6.82 4.07 -3.67
CA PHE A 21 -6.72 3.97 -5.13
C PHE A 21 -5.65 2.96 -5.57
N LEU A 22 -5.19 2.05 -4.70
CA LEU A 22 -4.30 0.98 -5.12
C LEU A 22 -4.96 0.16 -6.24
N CYS A 23 -4.33 0.17 -7.41
CA CYS A 23 -4.70 -0.74 -8.49
C CYS A 23 -4.37 -2.18 -8.06
N LYS A 24 -5.41 -2.98 -7.81
CA LYS A 24 -5.30 -4.38 -7.39
C LYS A 24 -4.93 -5.27 -8.57
N SER A 25 -3.72 -5.11 -9.11
CA SER A 25 -3.18 -6.08 -10.05
C SER A 25 -3.10 -7.45 -9.38
N ALA A 26 -3.27 -8.53 -10.14
CA ALA A 26 -3.19 -9.90 -9.60
C ALA A 26 -1.86 -10.16 -8.86
N ILE A 27 -0.77 -9.55 -9.35
CA ILE A 27 0.55 -9.65 -8.74
C ILE A 27 0.60 -8.95 -7.38
N HIS A 28 0.09 -7.71 -7.29
CA HIS A 28 0.07 -6.97 -6.02
C HIS A 28 -0.84 -7.65 -5.00
N GLN A 29 -1.98 -8.19 -5.44
CA GLN A 29 -2.91 -8.90 -4.56
C GLN A 29 -2.27 -10.16 -3.99
N LYS A 30 -1.62 -10.98 -4.82
CA LYS A 30 -0.91 -12.17 -4.36
C LYS A 30 0.19 -11.83 -3.35
N ALA A 31 1.02 -10.83 -3.65
CA ALA A 31 2.07 -10.38 -2.74
C ALA A 31 1.50 -9.89 -1.41
N LEU A 32 0.39 -9.15 -1.43
CA LEU A 32 -0.27 -8.65 -0.23
C LEU A 32 -0.84 -9.79 0.64
N GLU A 33 -1.45 -10.80 0.03
CA GLU A 33 -1.95 -11.99 0.71
C GLU A 33 -0.84 -12.84 1.33
N GLU A 34 0.30 -12.98 0.67
CA GLU A 34 1.49 -13.63 1.21
C GLU A 34 2.05 -12.87 2.41
N LEU A 35 2.22 -11.55 2.30
CA LEU A 35 2.70 -10.71 3.39
C LEU A 35 1.76 -10.77 4.61
N LEU A 36 0.44 -10.64 4.38
CA LEU A 36 -0.56 -10.66 5.46
C LEU A 36 -0.57 -12.02 6.18
N ARG A 37 -0.43 -13.13 5.43
CA ARG A 37 -0.31 -14.47 6.02
C ARG A 37 0.97 -14.60 6.84
N GLY A 38 2.10 -14.12 6.34
CA GLY A 38 3.37 -14.14 7.07
C GLY A 38 3.31 -13.37 8.38
N VAL A 39 2.70 -12.18 8.38
CA VAL A 39 2.48 -11.38 9.59
C VAL A 39 1.60 -12.14 10.59
N ARG A 40 0.46 -12.70 10.15
CA ARG A 40 -0.46 -13.47 11.02
C ARG A 40 0.20 -14.72 11.60
N ARG A 41 1.08 -15.36 10.85
CA ARG A 41 1.88 -16.51 11.29
C ARG A 41 3.05 -16.13 12.20
N ARG A 42 3.28 -14.83 12.42
CA ARG A 42 4.42 -14.29 13.17
C ARG A 42 5.76 -14.76 12.60
N GLU A 43 5.84 -14.82 11.27
CA GLU A 43 7.12 -15.05 10.59
C GLU A 43 8.05 -13.86 10.90
N GLY A 44 9.26 -14.15 11.36
CA GLY A 44 10.15 -13.13 11.94
C GLY A 44 10.61 -12.05 10.95
N MET A 45 10.67 -12.35 9.65
CA MET A 45 11.06 -11.40 8.61
C MET A 45 10.39 -11.76 7.28
N LEU A 46 9.87 -10.75 6.59
CA LEU A 46 9.29 -10.85 5.26
C LEU A 46 10.01 -9.89 4.32
N LEU A 47 10.33 -10.35 3.10
CA LEU A 47 11.03 -9.54 2.10
C LEU A 47 10.16 -9.40 0.85
N LEU A 48 9.83 -8.16 0.49
CA LEU A 48 9.16 -7.84 -0.78
C LEU A 48 10.18 -7.31 -1.78
N THR A 49 10.40 -8.06 -2.86
CA THR A 49 11.34 -7.70 -3.93
C THR A 49 10.60 -7.24 -5.20
N GLY A 50 11.34 -6.60 -6.12
CA GLY A 50 10.83 -6.11 -7.40
C GLY A 50 11.61 -4.91 -7.91
N ASP A 51 11.51 -4.61 -9.20
CA ASP A 51 12.25 -3.52 -9.85
C ASP A 51 11.77 -2.13 -9.43
N VAL A 52 12.49 -1.08 -9.84
CA VAL A 52 12.05 0.31 -9.64
C VAL A 52 10.69 0.52 -10.30
N GLY A 53 9.77 1.20 -9.60
CA GLY A 53 8.42 1.46 -10.12
C GLY A 53 7.42 0.31 -10.00
N THR A 54 7.81 -0.87 -9.50
CA THR A 54 6.91 -2.04 -9.32
C THR A 54 5.94 -1.94 -8.14
N GLY A 55 5.82 -0.77 -7.50
CA GLY A 55 4.81 -0.56 -6.45
C GLY A 55 5.14 -1.15 -5.07
N LYS A 56 6.37 -1.57 -4.78
CA LYS A 56 6.79 -2.10 -3.46
C LYS A 56 6.30 -1.25 -2.28
N THR A 57 6.61 0.05 -2.31
CA THR A 57 6.19 1.01 -1.26
C THR A 57 4.67 1.12 -1.16
N THR A 58 3.97 1.08 -2.29
CA THR A 58 2.51 1.14 -2.33
C THR A 58 1.90 -0.12 -1.72
N THR A 59 2.44 -1.30 -2.01
CA THR A 59 2.02 -2.59 -1.42
C THR A 59 2.26 -2.60 0.10
N THR A 60 3.41 -2.12 0.58
CA THR A 60 3.67 -2.01 2.04
C THR A 60 2.67 -1.08 2.72
N ARG A 61 2.34 0.06 2.12
CA ARG A 61 1.33 0.98 2.67
C ARG A 61 -0.08 0.36 2.70
N ALA A 62 -0.43 -0.41 1.66
CA ALA A 62 -1.70 -1.12 1.63
C ALA A 62 -1.78 -2.22 2.70
N LEU A 63 -0.68 -2.93 2.95
CA LEU A 63 -0.59 -3.92 4.03
C LEU A 63 -0.94 -3.31 5.39
N LEU A 64 -0.42 -2.11 5.70
CA LEU A 64 -0.70 -1.42 6.96
C LEU A 64 -2.20 -1.17 7.17
N GLY A 65 -2.96 -0.91 6.11
CA GLY A 65 -4.41 -0.75 6.17
C GLY A 65 -5.18 -2.05 6.44
N LEU A 66 -4.53 -3.22 6.31
CA LEU A 66 -5.12 -4.54 6.51
C LEU A 66 -4.69 -5.22 7.82
N LEU A 67 -3.73 -4.64 8.55
CA LEU A 67 -3.29 -5.17 9.84
C LEU A 67 -4.35 -4.94 10.92
N ASP A 68 -4.38 -5.85 11.90
CA ASP A 68 -5.34 -5.78 13.00
C ASP A 68 -5.06 -4.56 13.89
N ARG A 69 -6.12 -3.96 14.45
CA ARG A 69 -6.00 -2.68 15.20
C ARG A 69 -5.27 -2.81 16.54
N ASP A 70 -5.06 -4.03 17.02
CA ASP A 70 -4.29 -4.36 18.22
C ASP A 70 -2.78 -4.49 17.94
N MET A 71 -2.35 -4.33 16.68
CA MET A 71 -0.94 -4.28 16.31
C MET A 71 -0.37 -2.87 16.38
N PHE A 72 0.77 -2.72 17.04
CA PHE A 72 1.59 -1.52 16.93
C PHE A 72 2.43 -1.57 15.63
N THR A 73 2.29 -0.55 14.79
CA THR A 73 2.97 -0.49 13.49
C THR A 73 3.82 0.76 13.36
N ALA A 74 5.06 0.62 12.87
CA ALA A 74 5.90 1.73 12.47
C ALA A 74 6.31 1.56 11.00
N LEU A 75 6.27 2.64 10.22
CA LEU A 75 6.71 2.65 8.82
C LEU A 75 7.93 3.56 8.68
N GLY A 76 9.08 2.98 8.38
CA GLY A 76 10.26 3.72 7.93
C GLY A 76 10.17 3.99 6.43
N ALA A 77 10.04 5.26 6.04
CA ALA A 77 10.24 5.67 4.66
C ALA A 77 11.72 6.00 4.45
N ASN A 78 12.27 5.64 3.28
CA ASN A 78 13.61 6.09 2.91
C ASN A 78 13.59 7.63 2.78
N PRO A 79 14.49 8.38 3.43
CA PRO A 79 14.62 9.81 3.19
C PRO A 79 14.86 10.09 1.70
N PRO A 80 14.38 11.24 1.18
CA PRO A 80 14.74 11.66 -0.16
C PRO A 80 16.26 11.72 -0.26
N GLN A 81 16.82 11.09 -1.31
CA GLN A 81 18.23 11.18 -1.66
C GLN A 81 18.54 12.55 -2.25
#